data_AF-A0A126RWS8-F1
#
_entry.id   AF-A0A126RWS8-F1
#
_cell.length_a   1.000
_cell.length_b   1.000
_cell.length_c   1.000
_cell.angle_alpha   90.00
_cell.angle_beta   90.00
_cell.angle_gamma   90.00
#
_symmetry.space_group_name_H-M   'P 1'
#
loop_
_entity.id
_entity.type
_entity.pdbx_description
1 polymer ?
#
loop_
_entity_poly.entity_id
_entity_poly.type
_entity_poly.pdbx_seq_one_letter_code
_entity_poly.pdbx_strand_id
1 'polypeptide(L)'
;MPDGVHDRHDHEASNGDGGLKAGSVTVLFATETGASEDVAKALGKAVEQNGLTARVIDMADADIADLADIEIALFVASTTGDGDAPYAAEGFFAALNSADAISLDHLRYAVLALGDSTYEHFCAAGRRLDEALVALGARRLLDRVDCDIDYEEPAAEWRAAVLATITHKPVVTPSVGLSNGLAAARREKYRLTEGIVVESRVLTGEGSTKATRHLALSLSDTTAGAYEPGDALGVIVENDPALVAAVLDAGRLAAETVVTLKGETLMLGDALRLYLDVTAVTPRFLEAWGAASASQLLPALGSGSESSPPTVVTRDHHIVDIMRRYPAADLEAQTFVNMLRSLQPRLYSIASSLKAVPGQVHLTIAPVAYMLWGEERRGVATGQLCERTPVGTRVQVYVHSNSHFRLPAPEVPVIMIGAGTGVAPYRGFLQERAAQEGAGRAWLFFGERNRSTDFLYEDELSAFLQSGILTRIDTAFSRDGEAKVYVQHRLVEEADELCRWIADGAHVFVCGDAANMAPDVHRALISVFQIGMGLTAPAAEAFLRTLQSEDRYQRDVY
;
A
#
# COMPACT_ATOMS: atom_id res chain seq x y z
N MET A 1 80.43 18.74 6.74
CA MET A 1 80.08 19.97 7.48
C MET A 1 78.70 20.39 6.99
N PRO A 2 77.73 20.64 7.89
CA PRO A 2 77.00 19.58 8.60
C PRO A 2 75.47 19.67 8.37
N ASP A 3 74.75 18.84 9.14
CA ASP A 3 73.33 18.91 9.53
C ASP A 3 72.33 18.02 8.77
N GLY A 4 71.84 17.02 9.51
CA GLY A 4 70.79 16.09 9.09
C GLY A 4 70.45 15.16 10.24
N VAL A 5 69.54 15.62 11.10
CA VAL A 5 69.06 15.02 12.35
C VAL A 5 68.59 13.57 12.17
N HIS A 6 69.09 12.66 13.01
CA HIS A 6 68.51 11.33 13.22
C HIS A 6 67.28 11.46 14.12
N ASP A 7 66.10 11.29 13.53
CA ASP A 7 64.87 11.09 14.29
C ASP A 7 64.63 9.58 14.48
N ARG A 8 64.43 9.18 15.72
CA ARG A 8 64.19 7.79 16.12
C ARG A 8 62.70 7.53 15.97
N HIS A 9 62.34 6.64 15.05
CA HIS A 9 61.02 6.02 15.03
C HIS A 9 60.94 5.01 16.18
N ASP A 10 60.25 5.41 17.26
CA ASP A 10 59.74 4.47 18.25
C ASP A 10 58.62 3.64 17.62
N HIS A 11 58.82 2.32 17.67
CA HIS A 11 57.81 1.31 17.38
C HIS A 11 56.75 1.31 18.49
N GLU A 12 55.55 1.81 18.21
CA GLU A 12 54.36 1.42 18.96
C GLU A 12 53.58 0.37 18.17
N ALA A 13 53.49 -0.80 18.81
CA ALA A 13 52.83 -1.99 18.32
C ALA A 13 51.32 -1.73 18.14
N SER A 14 50.82 -2.12 16.97
CA SER A 14 49.38 -2.23 16.71
C SER A 14 48.80 -3.37 17.55
N ASN A 15 48.25 -3.05 18.72
CA ASN A 15 47.26 -3.89 19.36
C ASN A 15 45.91 -3.58 18.73
N GLY A 16 45.42 -4.52 17.93
CA GLY A 16 44.02 -4.55 17.52
C GLY A 16 43.15 -4.73 18.76
N ASP A 17 42.19 -3.84 18.91
CA ASP A 17 41.09 -3.98 19.85
C ASP A 17 39.77 -3.94 19.07
N GLY A 18 39.13 -5.10 19.00
CA GLY A 18 37.78 -5.27 18.48
C GLY A 18 36.78 -4.83 19.54
N GLY A 19 36.49 -3.52 19.59
CA GLY A 19 35.43 -2.94 20.41
C GLY A 19 34.22 -2.54 19.55
N LEU A 20 33.06 -3.12 19.85
CA LEU A 20 31.77 -2.78 19.24
C LEU A 20 31.45 -1.28 19.38
N LYS A 21 30.92 -0.67 18.31
CA LYS A 21 30.59 0.76 18.25
C LYS A 21 29.36 1.11 19.08
N ALA A 22 29.56 1.72 20.25
CA ALA A 22 28.51 2.48 20.92
C ALA A 22 28.00 3.61 19.99
N GLY A 23 26.70 3.62 19.70
CA GLY A 23 26.04 4.69 18.92
C GLY A 23 25.39 4.30 17.59
N SER A 24 25.15 3.01 17.33
CA SER A 24 24.40 2.55 16.14
C SER A 24 22.93 2.29 16.46
N VAL A 25 22.02 2.71 15.58
CA VAL A 25 20.58 2.45 15.62
C VAL A 25 20.16 1.80 14.30
N THR A 26 19.52 0.64 14.38
CA THR A 26 18.91 -0.01 13.22
C THR A 26 17.44 0.38 13.13
N VAL A 27 16.99 0.80 11.95
CA VAL A 27 15.59 1.08 11.63
C VAL A 27 15.11 0.00 10.68
N LEU A 28 14.15 -0.82 11.10
CA LEU A 28 13.54 -1.84 10.27
C LEU A 28 12.14 -1.41 9.84
N PHE A 29 11.77 -1.65 8.59
CA PHE A 29 10.43 -1.34 8.12
C PHE A 29 9.77 -2.51 7.40
N ALA A 30 8.46 -2.62 7.54
CA ALA A 30 7.63 -3.50 6.74
C ALA A 30 6.58 -2.64 6.02
N THR A 31 6.56 -2.71 4.69
CA THR A 31 5.69 -1.88 3.86
C THR A 31 5.12 -2.65 2.68
N GLU A 32 3.94 -2.22 2.23
CA GLU A 32 3.31 -2.71 0.99
C GLU A 32 3.29 -1.59 -0.05
N THR A 33 2.89 -0.38 0.37
CA THR A 33 2.76 0.80 -0.50
C THR A 33 3.72 1.93 -0.09
N GLY A 34 4.89 1.60 0.46
CA GLY A 34 5.97 2.55 0.78
C GLY A 34 5.79 3.46 2.01
N ALA A 35 4.62 3.51 2.66
CA ALA A 35 4.39 4.43 3.78
C ALA A 35 5.36 4.22 4.97
N SER A 36 5.56 2.97 5.39
CA SER A 36 6.53 2.64 6.45
C SER A 36 7.97 2.92 6.02
N GLU A 37 8.30 2.68 4.75
CA GLU A 37 9.63 2.93 4.19
C GLU A 37 9.97 4.42 4.23
N ASP A 38 9.03 5.30 3.84
CA ASP A 38 9.21 6.74 3.91
C ASP A 38 9.45 7.22 5.35
N VAL A 39 8.67 6.70 6.30
CA VAL A 39 8.83 7.00 7.73
C VAL A 39 10.18 6.49 8.25
N ALA A 40 10.59 5.29 7.87
CA ALA A 40 11.86 4.70 8.26
C ALA A 40 13.06 5.44 7.68
N LYS A 41 13.00 5.87 6.41
CA LYS A 41 14.02 6.72 5.78
C LYS A 41 14.12 8.08 6.46
N ALA A 42 12.99 8.70 6.81
CA ALA A 42 12.97 9.95 7.57
C ALA A 42 13.55 9.78 8.98
N LEU A 43 13.26 8.65 9.64
CA LEU A 43 13.81 8.29 10.95
C LEU A 43 15.33 8.06 10.87
N GLY A 44 15.82 7.33 9.88
CA GLY A 44 17.26 7.11 9.65
C GLY A 44 18.02 8.44 9.49
N LYS A 45 17.51 9.36 8.66
CA LYS A 45 18.07 10.71 8.53
C LYS A 45 18.09 11.47 9.86
N ALA A 46 17.03 11.36 10.64
CA ALA A 46 16.94 12.04 11.94
C ALA A 46 17.90 11.44 12.99
N VAL A 47 18.12 10.12 12.96
CA VAL A 47 19.15 9.44 13.77
C VAL A 47 20.54 10.01 13.45
N GLU A 48 20.89 10.11 12.17
CA GLU A 48 22.17 10.67 11.71
C GLU A 48 22.36 12.14 12.12
N GLN A 49 21.31 12.96 11.96
CA GLN A 49 21.31 14.36 12.38
C GLN A 49 21.52 14.56 13.89
N ASN A 50 21.22 13.55 14.71
CA ASN A 50 21.46 13.57 16.14
C ASN A 50 22.81 12.93 16.54
N GLY A 51 23.71 12.70 15.58
CA GLY A 51 25.08 12.24 15.81
C GLY A 51 25.22 10.74 16.07
N LEU A 52 24.21 9.95 15.71
CA LEU A 52 24.21 8.49 15.79
C LEU A 52 24.43 7.88 14.38
N THR A 53 24.84 6.62 14.32
CA THR A 53 24.90 5.88 13.05
C THR A 53 23.56 5.20 12.78
N ALA A 54 22.96 5.43 11.61
CA ALA A 54 21.71 4.78 11.21
C ALA A 54 21.96 3.64 10.21
N ARG A 55 21.20 2.56 10.35
CA ARG A 55 21.05 1.52 9.32
C ARG A 55 19.56 1.35 9.04
N VAL A 56 19.10 1.60 7.81
CA VAL A 56 17.70 1.40 7.43
C VAL A 56 17.61 0.12 6.61
N ILE A 57 16.77 -0.82 7.04
CA ILE A 57 16.68 -2.18 6.49
C ILE A 57 15.21 -2.51 6.24
N ASP A 58 14.91 -3.06 5.07
CA ASP A 58 13.61 -3.66 4.79
C ASP A 58 13.51 -5.00 5.54
N MET A 59 12.41 -5.24 6.25
CA MET A 59 12.17 -6.53 6.90
C MET A 59 12.06 -7.67 5.88
N ALA A 60 11.77 -7.39 4.61
CA ALA A 60 11.84 -8.37 3.54
C ALA A 60 13.26 -8.93 3.32
N ASP A 61 14.29 -8.11 3.58
CA ASP A 61 15.70 -8.44 3.37
C ASP A 61 16.43 -8.83 4.67
N ALA A 62 15.74 -8.84 5.80
CA ALA A 62 16.33 -9.06 7.12
C ALA A 62 16.14 -10.50 7.61
N ASP A 63 17.17 -11.09 8.23
CA ASP A 63 17.04 -12.31 9.01
C ASP A 63 16.82 -11.95 10.49
N ILE A 64 15.98 -12.71 11.21
CA ILE A 64 15.84 -12.54 12.67
C ILE A 64 17.16 -12.77 13.40
N ALA A 65 18.07 -13.57 12.83
CA ALA A 65 19.41 -13.79 13.35
C ALA A 65 20.23 -12.50 13.41
N ASP A 66 19.97 -11.54 12.50
CA ASP A 66 20.65 -10.24 12.48
C ASP A 66 20.33 -9.40 13.74
N LEU A 67 19.19 -9.67 14.41
CA LEU A 67 18.83 -8.99 15.66
C LEU A 67 19.73 -9.37 16.84
N ALA A 68 20.45 -10.50 16.76
CA ALA A 68 21.37 -10.95 17.81
C ALA A 68 22.49 -9.93 18.09
N ASP A 69 22.92 -9.19 17.07
CA ASP A 69 24.02 -8.23 17.17
C ASP A 69 23.54 -6.77 17.27
N ILE A 70 22.23 -6.53 17.38
CA ILE A 70 21.64 -5.19 17.41
C ILE A 70 21.27 -4.81 18.86
N GLU A 71 21.82 -3.71 19.35
CA GLU A 71 21.48 -3.16 20.69
C GLU A 71 20.22 -2.28 20.69
N ILE A 72 19.98 -1.53 19.60
CA ILE A 72 18.85 -0.63 19.44
C ILE A 72 18.20 -0.81 18.07
N ALA A 73 16.92 -1.21 18.06
CA ALA A 73 16.11 -1.33 16.85
C ALA A 73 14.83 -0.50 16.91
N LEU A 74 14.55 0.26 15.85
CA LEU A 74 13.31 1.00 15.69
C LEU A 74 12.50 0.36 14.56
N PHE A 75 11.28 -0.07 14.85
CA PHE A 75 10.45 -0.79 13.89
C PHE A 75 9.31 0.09 13.39
N VAL A 76 9.10 0.12 12.08
CA VAL A 76 7.95 0.79 11.43
C VAL A 76 7.18 -0.23 10.61
N ALA A 77 6.00 -0.64 11.06
CA ALA A 77 5.26 -1.74 10.44
C ALA A 77 3.88 -1.30 9.99
N SER A 78 3.62 -1.41 8.68
CA SER A 78 2.27 -1.28 8.13
C SER A 78 1.48 -2.57 8.39
N THR A 79 0.16 -2.48 8.39
CA THR A 79 -0.74 -3.65 8.38
C THR A 79 -1.45 -3.70 7.03
N THR A 80 -1.56 -4.90 6.44
CA THR A 80 -2.21 -5.13 5.14
C THR A 80 -3.39 -6.08 5.28
N GLY A 81 -4.25 -6.10 4.26
CA GLY A 81 -5.38 -7.03 4.17
C GLY A 81 -6.26 -7.01 5.43
N ASP A 82 -6.39 -8.17 6.06
CA ASP A 82 -7.20 -8.38 7.27
C ASP A 82 -6.33 -8.55 8.52
N GLY A 83 -5.36 -7.65 8.71
CA GLY A 83 -4.49 -7.66 9.90
C GLY A 83 -3.12 -8.30 9.70
N ASP A 84 -2.78 -8.65 8.46
CA ASP A 84 -1.54 -9.31 8.10
C ASP A 84 -0.36 -8.32 8.01
N ALA A 85 0.84 -8.89 8.05
CA ALA A 85 2.04 -8.11 7.77
C ALA A 85 2.13 -7.87 6.25
N PRO A 86 2.81 -6.81 5.80
CA PRO A 86 3.10 -6.63 4.38
C PRO A 86 3.78 -7.86 3.82
N TYR A 87 3.39 -8.25 2.61
CA TYR A 87 3.64 -9.62 2.16
C TYR A 87 5.12 -9.98 2.16
N ALA A 88 5.94 -9.07 1.63
CA ALA A 88 7.38 -9.24 1.54
C ALA A 88 8.03 -9.46 2.92
N ALA A 89 7.43 -8.94 3.99
CA ALA A 89 7.93 -9.09 5.36
C ALA A 89 7.36 -10.31 6.10
N GLU A 90 6.44 -11.10 5.53
CA GLU A 90 5.83 -12.25 6.22
C GLU A 90 6.87 -13.26 6.72
N GLY A 91 7.96 -13.47 5.97
CA GLY A 91 9.06 -14.35 6.39
C GLY A 91 9.69 -13.92 7.72
N PHE A 92 9.98 -12.63 7.88
CA PHE A 92 10.50 -12.06 9.11
C PHE A 92 9.53 -12.23 10.28
N PHE A 93 8.24 -11.92 10.06
CA PHE A 93 7.21 -12.09 11.08
C PHE A 93 7.01 -13.55 11.49
N ALA A 94 7.04 -14.48 10.54
CA ALA A 94 6.92 -15.90 10.81
C ALA A 94 8.12 -16.43 11.61
N ALA A 95 9.33 -16.02 11.24
CA ALA A 95 10.54 -16.39 11.95
C ALA A 95 10.53 -15.89 13.41
N LEU A 96 10.10 -14.64 13.63
CA LEU A 96 10.01 -14.03 14.96
C LEU A 96 9.02 -14.77 15.89
N ASN A 97 7.96 -15.34 15.32
CA ASN A 97 6.94 -16.10 16.07
C ASN A 97 7.28 -17.60 16.23
N SER A 98 8.43 -18.06 15.75
CA SER A 98 8.82 -19.47 15.77
C SER A 98 9.45 -19.89 17.11
N ALA A 99 9.34 -21.18 17.46
CA ALA A 99 9.84 -21.73 18.73
C ALA A 99 11.38 -21.81 18.83
N ASP A 100 12.08 -21.70 17.69
CA ASP A 100 13.56 -21.71 17.61
C ASP A 100 14.15 -20.29 17.54
N ALA A 101 13.33 -19.25 17.78
CA ALA A 101 13.78 -17.87 17.79
C ALA A 101 14.81 -17.60 18.91
N ILE A 102 15.77 -16.73 18.60
CA ILE A 102 16.85 -16.33 19.52
C ILE A 102 16.31 -15.48 20.69
N SER A 103 16.98 -15.53 21.85
CA SER A 103 16.73 -14.55 22.91
C SER A 103 17.24 -13.16 22.50
N LEU A 104 16.46 -12.14 22.80
CA LEU A 104 16.72 -10.73 22.49
C LEU A 104 16.82 -9.87 23.76
N ASP A 105 17.24 -10.45 24.89
CA ASP A 105 17.34 -9.77 26.20
C ASP A 105 18.18 -8.48 26.19
N HIS A 106 19.14 -8.37 25.25
CA HIS A 106 20.00 -7.22 25.03
C HIS A 106 19.36 -6.13 24.17
N LEU A 107 18.37 -6.49 23.35
CA LEU A 107 17.76 -5.59 22.37
C LEU A 107 16.85 -4.59 23.07
N ARG A 108 17.08 -3.30 22.80
CA ARG A 108 16.13 -2.23 23.14
C ARG A 108 15.40 -1.78 21.89
N TYR A 109 14.09 -1.59 21.97
CA TYR A 109 13.31 -1.31 20.78
C TYR A 109 12.14 -0.35 20.97
N ALA A 110 11.62 0.20 19.87
CA ALA A 110 10.32 0.86 19.83
C ALA A 110 9.61 0.54 18.52
N VAL A 111 8.27 0.52 18.55
CA VAL A 111 7.44 0.18 17.38
C VAL A 111 6.50 1.34 17.06
N LEU A 112 6.47 1.74 15.80
CA LEU A 112 5.45 2.58 15.20
C LEU A 112 4.62 1.73 14.24
N ALA A 113 3.35 1.52 14.56
CA ALA A 113 2.43 0.74 13.74
C ALA A 113 1.60 1.67 12.85
N LEU A 114 1.48 1.34 11.57
CA LEU A 114 0.67 2.07 10.60
C LEU A 114 -0.52 1.18 10.19
N GLY A 115 -1.73 1.73 10.21
CA GLY A 115 -2.95 1.03 9.83
C GLY A 115 -4.10 1.97 9.47
N ASP A 116 -5.29 1.40 9.31
CA ASP A 116 -6.53 2.15 9.06
C ASP A 116 -7.60 1.71 10.07
N SER A 117 -8.12 2.65 10.86
CA SER A 117 -9.09 2.36 11.92
C SER A 117 -10.48 1.94 11.41
N THR A 118 -10.71 2.02 10.10
CA THR A 118 -11.92 1.50 9.46
C THR A 118 -11.89 -0.01 9.26
N TYR A 119 -10.72 -0.64 9.43
CA TYR A 119 -10.52 -2.08 9.37
C TYR A 119 -10.61 -2.73 10.76
N GLU A 120 -10.96 -4.01 10.79
CA GLU A 120 -11.19 -4.75 12.04
C GLU A 120 -9.90 -4.93 12.83
N HIS A 121 -8.83 -5.27 12.11
CA HIS A 121 -7.53 -5.53 12.66
C HIS A 121 -6.60 -4.31 12.51
N PHE A 122 -7.08 -3.11 12.91
CA PHE A 122 -6.31 -1.85 12.91
C PHE A 122 -4.90 -2.08 13.50
N CYS A 123 -3.81 -1.73 12.83
CA CYS A 123 -2.42 -1.88 13.33
C CYS A 123 -2.00 -3.29 13.83
N ALA A 124 -2.69 -4.36 13.41
CA ALA A 124 -2.45 -5.70 13.95
C ALA A 124 -1.05 -6.27 13.69
N ALA A 125 -0.42 -5.97 12.55
CA ALA A 125 0.95 -6.39 12.30
C ALA A 125 1.92 -5.76 13.31
N GLY A 126 1.84 -4.44 13.50
CA GLY A 126 2.66 -3.74 14.48
C GLY A 126 2.42 -4.21 15.91
N ARG A 127 1.18 -4.57 16.27
CA ARG A 127 0.87 -5.21 17.57
C ARG A 127 1.55 -6.56 17.74
N ARG A 128 1.40 -7.46 16.76
CA ARG A 128 2.00 -8.80 16.80
C ARG A 128 3.52 -8.73 16.87
N LEU A 129 4.14 -7.83 16.11
CA LEU A 129 5.58 -7.58 16.14
C LEU A 129 6.04 -7.21 17.55
N ASP A 130 5.34 -6.25 18.14
CA ASP A 130 5.63 -5.72 19.46
C ASP A 130 5.43 -6.76 20.58
N GLU A 131 4.37 -7.57 20.51
CA GLU A 131 4.13 -8.70 21.41
C GLU A 131 5.21 -9.78 21.30
N ALA A 132 5.61 -10.14 20.07
CA ALA A 132 6.65 -11.12 19.82
C ALA A 132 8.03 -10.66 20.34
N LEU A 133 8.38 -9.38 20.14
CA LEU A 133 9.63 -8.82 20.67
C LEU A 133 9.69 -8.88 22.21
N VAL A 134 8.58 -8.56 22.89
CA VAL A 134 8.50 -8.72 24.36
C VAL A 134 8.64 -10.19 24.76
N ALA A 135 7.98 -11.11 24.05
CA ALA A 135 8.06 -12.55 24.34
C ALA A 135 9.48 -13.11 24.20
N LEU A 136 10.29 -12.52 23.31
CA LEU A 136 11.71 -12.86 23.12
C LEU A 136 12.67 -12.13 24.09
N GLY A 137 12.16 -11.35 25.04
CA GLY A 137 12.95 -10.67 26.08
C GLY A 137 13.42 -9.26 25.74
N ALA A 138 13.10 -8.75 24.54
CA ALA A 138 13.48 -7.40 24.13
C ALA A 138 12.79 -6.34 25.00
N ARG A 139 13.46 -5.21 25.20
CA ARG A 139 13.03 -4.16 26.13
C ARG A 139 12.54 -2.92 25.39
N ARG A 140 11.34 -2.45 25.70
CA ARG A 140 10.81 -1.21 25.12
C ARG A 140 11.61 0.01 25.57
N LEU A 141 11.95 0.87 24.61
CA LEU A 141 12.37 2.24 24.81
C LEU A 141 11.16 3.16 25.03
N LEU A 142 10.08 2.91 24.29
CA LEU A 142 8.80 3.60 24.37
C LEU A 142 7.67 2.60 24.13
N ASP A 143 6.49 2.94 24.61
CA ASP A 143 5.27 2.23 24.24
C ASP A 143 5.03 2.35 22.72
N ARG A 144 4.38 1.32 22.17
CA ARG A 144 4.00 1.29 20.75
C ARG A 144 2.99 2.40 20.48
N VAL A 145 3.12 3.05 19.32
CA VAL A 145 2.14 4.01 18.81
C VAL A 145 1.44 3.41 17.60
N ASP A 146 0.10 3.42 17.63
CA ASP A 146 -0.76 2.94 16.55
C ASP A 146 -1.29 4.15 15.76
N CYS A 147 -0.85 4.31 14.51
CA CYS A 147 -1.20 5.42 13.62
C CYS A 147 -2.30 5.04 12.63
N ASP A 148 -3.27 5.93 12.43
CA ASP A 148 -4.24 5.87 11.33
C ASP A 148 -3.62 6.41 10.02
N ILE A 149 -4.38 6.48 8.93
CA ILE A 149 -3.89 6.87 7.59
C ILE A 149 -3.34 8.30 7.52
N ASP A 150 -3.65 9.16 8.49
CA ASP A 150 -3.08 10.49 8.72
C ASP A 150 -1.88 10.45 9.69
N TYR A 151 -0.99 9.47 9.50
CA TYR A 151 0.10 9.11 10.40
C TYR A 151 1.22 10.15 10.54
N GLU A 152 1.32 11.17 9.69
CA GLU A 152 2.55 11.97 9.58
C GLU A 152 2.89 12.74 10.87
N GLU A 153 1.88 13.30 11.54
CA GLU A 153 2.06 14.03 12.79
C GLU A 153 2.36 13.10 13.97
N PRO A 154 1.57 12.04 14.24
CA PRO A 154 1.91 11.03 15.24
C PRO A 154 3.30 10.40 15.03
N ALA A 155 3.68 10.12 13.77
CA ALA A 155 5.00 9.58 13.44
C ALA A 155 6.12 10.58 13.73
N ALA A 156 5.89 11.88 13.51
CA ALA A 156 6.86 12.93 13.83
C ALA A 156 7.05 13.12 15.34
N GLU A 157 5.96 13.08 16.11
CA GLU A 157 5.99 13.12 17.58
C GLU A 157 6.71 11.90 18.16
N TRP A 158 6.35 10.69 17.69
CA TRP A 158 7.01 9.45 18.10
C TRP A 158 8.50 9.46 17.76
N ARG A 159 8.88 9.94 16.56
CA ARG A 159 10.28 10.11 16.17
C ARG A 159 11.03 11.05 17.12
N ALA A 160 10.44 12.18 17.48
CA ALA A 160 11.07 13.13 18.40
C ALA A 160 11.25 12.52 19.79
N ALA A 161 10.21 11.83 20.30
CA ALA A 161 10.24 11.17 21.59
C ALA A 161 11.29 10.06 21.64
N VAL A 162 11.35 9.18 20.64
CA VAL A 162 12.27 8.03 20.65
C VAL A 162 13.73 8.47 20.56
N LEU A 163 14.01 9.47 19.73
CA LEU A 163 15.36 10.04 19.63
C LEU A 163 15.77 10.74 20.94
N ALA A 164 14.83 11.41 21.63
CA ALA A 164 15.12 12.01 22.93
C ALA A 164 15.44 10.95 24.00
N THR A 165 14.73 9.81 23.97
CA THR A 165 15.01 8.66 24.83
C THR A 165 16.38 8.06 24.55
N ILE A 166 16.76 7.86 23.28
CA ILE A 166 18.05 7.26 22.90
C ILE A 166 19.23 8.19 23.23
N THR A 167 19.09 9.49 22.94
CA THR A 167 20.18 10.46 23.11
C THR A 167 20.29 11.04 24.51
N HIS A 168 19.29 10.80 25.37
CA HIS A 168 19.12 11.45 26.68
C HIS A 168 19.16 12.99 26.61
N LYS A 169 18.74 13.56 25.48
CA LYS A 169 18.68 15.01 25.24
C LYS A 169 17.33 15.37 24.66
N PRO A 170 16.79 16.56 24.99
CA PRO A 170 15.65 17.07 24.24
C PRO A 170 16.07 17.22 22.77
N VAL A 171 15.42 16.48 21.88
CA VAL A 171 15.66 16.59 20.46
C VAL A 171 14.94 17.82 19.97
N VAL A 172 15.69 18.76 19.39
CA VAL A 172 15.12 19.92 18.72
C VAL A 172 14.48 19.39 17.45
N THR A 173 13.15 19.26 17.44
CA THR A 173 12.42 19.05 16.20
C THR A 173 12.73 20.26 15.30
N PRO A 174 13.24 20.07 14.07
CA PRO A 174 13.37 21.20 13.16
C PRO A 174 12.00 21.85 13.05
N SER A 175 11.91 23.14 13.37
CA SER A 175 10.69 23.91 13.16
C SER A 175 10.38 23.79 11.68
N VAL A 176 9.23 23.18 11.36
CA VAL A 176 8.71 23.18 10.00
C VAL A 176 8.68 24.64 9.57
N GLY A 177 9.58 25.00 8.65
CA GLY A 177 9.60 26.36 8.10
C GLY A 177 8.22 26.68 7.54
N LEU A 178 7.87 27.98 7.53
CA LEU A 178 6.65 28.50 6.92
C LEU A 178 6.32 27.70 5.66
N SER A 179 5.21 26.95 5.74
CA SER A 179 4.80 26.04 4.67
C SER A 179 4.54 26.86 3.39
N ASN A 180 4.86 26.30 2.23
CA ASN A 180 4.52 26.91 0.93
C ASN A 180 3.00 26.81 0.61
N GLY A 181 2.14 26.67 1.62
CA GLY A 181 0.71 26.35 1.49
C GLY A 181 0.45 24.85 1.26
N LEU A 182 -0.72 24.36 1.69
CA LEU A 182 -1.15 22.95 1.59
C LEU A 182 -0.98 22.36 0.19
N ALA A 183 -1.31 23.14 -0.85
CA ALA A 183 -1.18 22.70 -2.23
C ALA A 183 0.27 22.47 -2.66
N ALA A 184 1.20 23.34 -2.23
CA ALA A 184 2.62 23.17 -2.53
C ALA A 184 3.23 22.02 -1.72
N ALA A 185 2.88 21.90 -0.44
CA ALA A 185 3.31 20.78 0.40
C ALA A 185 2.84 19.44 -0.18
N ARG A 186 1.60 19.36 -0.67
CA ARG A 186 1.07 18.17 -1.36
C ARG A 186 1.83 17.90 -2.67
N ARG A 187 2.12 18.94 -3.45
CA ARG A 187 2.90 18.83 -4.71
C ARG A 187 4.30 18.30 -4.45
N GLU A 188 4.96 18.77 -3.41
CA GLU A 188 6.29 18.31 -3.00
C GLU A 188 6.26 16.88 -2.47
N LYS A 189 5.34 16.57 -1.54
CA LYS A 189 5.19 15.24 -0.93
C LYS A 189 5.08 14.14 -1.99
N TYR A 190 4.17 14.32 -2.93
CA TYR A 190 3.88 13.32 -3.95
C TYR A 190 4.64 13.53 -5.25
N ARG A 191 5.46 14.58 -5.37
CA ARG A 191 6.14 14.95 -6.63
C ARG A 191 5.15 15.02 -7.80
N LEU A 192 4.07 15.77 -7.61
CA LEU A 192 2.93 15.76 -8.52
C LEU A 192 3.29 16.25 -9.92
N THR A 193 2.78 15.50 -10.90
CA THR A 193 2.75 15.87 -12.31
C THR A 193 1.30 15.99 -12.80
N GLU A 194 1.11 16.57 -13.98
CA GLU A 194 -0.19 16.72 -14.62
C GLU A 194 -0.37 15.67 -15.72
N GLY A 195 -1.50 14.97 -15.67
CA GLY A 195 -1.97 14.08 -16.73
C GLY A 195 -3.19 14.68 -17.42
N ILE A 196 -3.23 14.67 -18.74
CA ILE A 196 -4.42 15.04 -19.52
C ILE A 196 -5.11 13.76 -19.95
N VAL A 197 -6.40 13.61 -19.65
CA VAL A 197 -7.18 12.46 -20.13
C VAL A 197 -7.26 12.51 -21.65
N VAL A 198 -6.67 11.52 -22.32
CA VAL A 198 -6.70 11.40 -23.78
C VAL A 198 -7.65 10.30 -24.25
N GLU A 199 -7.92 9.31 -23.39
CA GLU A 199 -8.87 8.25 -23.67
C GLU A 199 -9.63 7.85 -22.41
N SER A 200 -10.93 7.59 -22.54
CA SER A 200 -11.76 7.02 -21.47
C SER A 200 -12.88 6.20 -22.08
N ARG A 201 -12.72 4.88 -22.13
CA ARG A 201 -13.69 3.96 -22.76
C ARG A 201 -14.08 2.82 -21.84
N VAL A 202 -15.34 2.37 -21.94
CA VAL A 202 -15.81 1.17 -21.26
C VAL A 202 -15.23 -0.05 -21.97
N LEU A 203 -14.66 -0.97 -21.20
CA LEU A 203 -14.10 -2.24 -21.66
C LEU A 203 -15.12 -3.37 -21.66
N THR A 204 -16.12 -3.28 -20.78
CA THR A 204 -17.20 -4.26 -20.72
C THR A 204 -18.21 -4.03 -21.85
N GLY A 205 -18.74 -5.14 -22.37
CA GLY A 205 -19.77 -5.16 -23.40
C GLY A 205 -21.16 -4.80 -22.86
N GLU A 206 -22.09 -4.58 -23.79
CA GLU A 206 -23.49 -4.31 -23.48
C GLU A 206 -24.11 -5.44 -22.64
N GLY A 207 -24.86 -5.07 -21.59
CA GLY A 207 -25.47 -6.03 -20.66
C GLY A 207 -24.56 -6.47 -19.50
N SER A 208 -23.30 -6.03 -19.45
CA SER A 208 -22.47 -6.25 -18.26
C SER A 208 -23.07 -5.58 -17.02
N THR A 209 -22.88 -6.23 -15.87
CA THR A 209 -23.19 -5.66 -14.54
C THR A 209 -22.05 -4.78 -14.00
N LYS A 210 -21.01 -4.56 -14.80
CA LYS A 210 -19.87 -3.70 -14.53
C LYS A 210 -19.70 -2.71 -15.67
N ALA A 211 -19.03 -1.61 -15.37
CA ALA A 211 -18.60 -0.63 -16.36
C ALA A 211 -17.09 -0.40 -16.26
N THR A 212 -16.31 -1.50 -16.22
CA THR A 212 -14.85 -1.42 -16.13
C THR A 212 -14.33 -0.60 -17.31
N ARG A 213 -13.42 0.34 -17.05
CA ARG A 213 -12.95 1.34 -17.99
C ARG A 213 -11.46 1.26 -18.23
N HIS A 214 -11.07 1.53 -19.46
CA HIS A 214 -9.73 1.93 -19.81
C HIS A 214 -9.65 3.45 -19.75
N LEU A 215 -8.64 3.98 -19.05
CA LEU A 215 -8.33 5.41 -19.00
C LEU A 215 -6.87 5.60 -19.43
N ALA A 216 -6.61 6.50 -20.38
CA ALA A 216 -5.26 6.89 -20.75
C ALA A 216 -5.02 8.37 -20.43
N LEU A 217 -3.88 8.65 -19.81
CA LEU A 217 -3.42 9.99 -19.48
C LEU A 217 -2.14 10.29 -20.27
N SER A 218 -2.11 11.41 -20.99
CA SER A 218 -0.88 11.97 -21.52
C SER A 218 -0.18 12.76 -20.42
N LEU A 219 1.08 12.42 -20.12
CA LEU A 219 1.88 13.11 -19.11
C LEU A 219 2.56 14.34 -19.72
N SER A 220 2.47 15.48 -19.04
CA SER A 220 3.03 16.75 -19.54
C SER A 220 4.54 16.89 -19.36
N ASP A 221 5.15 16.11 -18.47
CA ASP A 221 6.58 16.14 -18.16
C ASP A 221 7.20 14.76 -18.36
N THR A 222 8.11 14.65 -19.34
CA THR A 222 8.80 13.40 -19.68
C THR A 222 9.84 12.97 -18.65
N THR A 223 10.25 13.85 -17.73
CA THR A 223 11.22 13.53 -16.66
C THR A 223 10.55 13.02 -15.38
N ALA A 224 9.29 13.40 -15.13
CA ALA A 224 8.43 12.80 -14.12
C ALA A 224 7.71 11.52 -14.61
N GLY A 225 7.97 11.11 -15.86
CA GLY A 225 7.28 10.06 -16.60
C GLY A 225 8.07 8.77 -16.80
N ALA A 226 9.07 8.48 -15.98
CA ALA A 226 9.76 7.19 -15.97
C ALA A 226 9.08 6.25 -14.95
N TYR A 227 7.95 5.68 -15.35
CA TYR A 227 7.40 4.51 -14.66
C TYR A 227 7.85 3.24 -15.37
N GLU A 228 7.91 2.15 -14.64
CA GLU A 228 8.13 0.82 -15.19
C GLU A 228 6.86 -0.02 -15.08
N PRO A 229 6.65 -1.00 -15.96
CA PRO A 229 5.58 -1.97 -15.79
C PRO A 229 5.63 -2.60 -14.40
N GLY A 230 4.51 -2.53 -13.68
CA GLY A 230 4.39 -2.98 -12.29
C GLY A 230 4.32 -1.84 -11.27
N ASP A 231 4.65 -0.62 -11.67
CA ASP A 231 4.36 0.58 -10.87
C ASP A 231 2.86 0.86 -10.76
N ALA A 232 2.52 1.67 -9.75
CA ALA A 232 1.19 2.22 -9.58
C ALA A 232 1.18 3.72 -9.89
N LEU A 233 0.04 4.23 -10.37
CA LEU A 233 -0.21 5.65 -10.50
C LEU A 233 -1.10 6.11 -9.34
N GLY A 234 -0.59 7.03 -8.53
CA GLY A 234 -1.37 7.74 -7.53
C GLY A 234 -2.13 8.90 -8.15
N VAL A 235 -3.45 8.90 -8.00
CA VAL A 235 -4.33 9.97 -8.44
C VAL A 235 -4.71 10.83 -7.24
N ILE A 236 -4.50 12.14 -7.33
CA ILE A 236 -5.03 13.09 -6.35
C ILE A 236 -6.53 13.23 -6.59
N VAL A 237 -7.29 12.85 -5.56
CA VAL A 237 -8.75 12.81 -5.62
C VAL A 237 -9.39 14.01 -4.96
N GLU A 238 -10.61 14.31 -5.39
CA GLU A 238 -11.48 15.32 -4.82
C GLU A 238 -12.84 14.69 -4.52
N ASN A 239 -13.42 15.05 -3.38
CA ASN A 239 -14.79 14.64 -3.07
C ASN A 239 -15.79 15.19 -4.10
N ASP A 240 -16.90 14.48 -4.25
CA ASP A 240 -18.02 14.96 -5.07
C ASP A 240 -18.59 16.25 -4.44
N PRO A 241 -18.68 17.38 -5.19
CA PRO A 241 -19.32 18.59 -4.71
C PRO A 241 -20.73 18.36 -4.15
N ALA A 242 -21.50 17.42 -4.70
CA ALA A 242 -22.83 17.08 -4.20
C ALA A 242 -22.76 16.40 -2.82
N LEU A 243 -21.78 15.52 -2.60
CA LEU A 243 -21.54 14.92 -1.29
C LEU A 243 -21.07 15.96 -0.27
N VAL A 244 -20.16 16.85 -0.67
CA VAL A 244 -19.70 17.96 0.19
C VAL A 244 -20.88 18.84 0.60
N ALA A 245 -21.77 19.19 -0.32
CA ALA A 245 -22.99 19.94 -0.02
C ALA A 245 -23.90 19.20 0.96
N ALA A 246 -24.09 17.89 0.78
CA ALA A 246 -24.90 17.07 1.69
C ALA A 246 -24.30 17.00 3.11
N VAL A 247 -22.98 16.96 3.23
CA VAL A 247 -22.26 16.97 4.52
C VAL A 247 -22.40 18.33 5.20
N LEU A 248 -22.21 19.42 4.46
CA LEU A 248 -22.38 20.79 4.96
C LEU A 248 -23.81 21.01 5.47
N ASP A 249 -24.83 20.57 4.71
CA ASP A 249 -26.23 20.65 5.10
C ASP A 249 -26.54 19.82 6.36
N ALA A 250 -26.07 18.57 6.41
CA ALA A 250 -26.24 17.71 7.57
C ALA A 250 -25.58 18.27 8.84
N GLY A 251 -24.44 18.95 8.68
CA GLY A 251 -23.72 19.62 9.77
C GLY A 251 -24.23 21.03 10.07
N ARG A 252 -25.12 21.59 9.25
CA ARG A 252 -25.56 23.00 9.28
C ARG A 252 -24.40 23.99 9.23
N LEU A 253 -23.39 23.69 8.42
CA LEU A 253 -22.17 24.46 8.26
C LEU A 253 -22.21 25.26 6.95
N ALA A 254 -21.67 26.47 6.95
CA ALA A 254 -21.53 27.29 5.73
C ALA A 254 -20.20 26.98 5.01
N ALA A 255 -20.24 26.81 3.69
CA ALA A 255 -19.06 26.49 2.89
C ALA A 255 -17.99 27.60 2.95
N GLU A 256 -18.44 28.85 3.14
CA GLU A 256 -17.65 30.07 3.19
C GLU A 256 -17.02 30.31 4.57
N THR A 257 -17.35 29.50 5.57
CA THR A 257 -16.70 29.59 6.89
C THR A 257 -15.21 29.30 6.75
N VAL A 258 -14.42 30.19 7.32
CA VAL A 258 -12.97 30.10 7.32
C VAL A 258 -12.51 29.12 8.39
N VAL A 259 -11.69 28.15 8.00
CA VAL A 259 -11.10 27.14 8.89
C VAL A 259 -9.59 27.09 8.70
N THR A 260 -8.90 26.49 9.65
CA THR A 260 -7.46 26.24 9.62
C THR A 260 -7.19 24.75 9.50
N LEU A 261 -6.35 24.37 8.53
CA LEU A 261 -5.88 23.01 8.33
C LEU A 261 -4.35 23.01 8.20
N LYS A 262 -3.66 22.32 9.10
CA LYS A 262 -2.18 22.25 9.16
C LYS A 262 -1.51 23.64 9.10
N GLY A 263 -2.08 24.63 9.79
CA GLY A 263 -1.58 26.00 9.86
C GLY A 263 -2.00 26.92 8.70
N GLU A 264 -2.69 26.39 7.69
CA GLU A 264 -3.16 27.17 6.54
C GLU A 264 -4.65 27.48 6.64
N THR A 265 -5.04 28.68 6.22
CA THR A 265 -6.43 29.16 6.25
C THR A 265 -7.12 28.95 4.91
N LEU A 266 -8.31 28.34 4.92
CA LEU A 266 -9.09 28.04 3.72
C LEU A 266 -10.61 28.05 4.00
N MET A 267 -11.41 28.10 2.95
CA MET A 267 -12.87 27.92 3.05
C MET A 267 -13.18 26.46 3.41
N LEU A 268 -14.16 26.25 4.30
CA LEU A 268 -14.60 24.92 4.71
C LEU A 268 -14.97 24.04 3.50
N GLY A 269 -15.67 24.59 2.52
CA GLY A 269 -16.02 23.86 1.29
C GLY A 269 -14.80 23.29 0.56
N ASP A 270 -13.71 24.06 0.48
CA ASP A 270 -12.46 23.62 -0.16
C ASP A 270 -11.71 22.61 0.72
N ALA A 271 -11.73 22.79 2.05
CA ALA A 271 -11.16 21.82 2.99
C ALA A 271 -11.81 20.44 2.84
N LEU A 272 -13.15 20.40 2.85
CA LEU A 272 -13.94 19.19 2.68
C LEU A 272 -13.81 18.59 1.28
N ARG A 273 -13.71 19.42 0.23
CA ARG A 273 -13.59 18.93 -1.14
C ARG A 273 -12.22 18.32 -1.44
N LEU A 274 -11.15 19.01 -1.02
CA LEU A 274 -9.81 18.75 -1.53
C LEU A 274 -8.90 18.03 -0.52
N TYR A 275 -9.17 18.13 0.79
CA TYR A 275 -8.19 17.75 1.81
C TYR A 275 -8.70 16.79 2.88
N LEU A 276 -10.01 16.69 3.10
CA LEU A 276 -10.59 15.88 4.18
C LEU A 276 -11.46 14.75 3.62
N ASP A 277 -11.36 13.57 4.22
CA ASP A 277 -12.25 12.45 3.90
C ASP A 277 -13.62 12.72 4.51
N VAL A 278 -14.63 12.85 3.64
CA VAL A 278 -16.03 13.09 4.03
C VAL A 278 -16.91 11.87 3.80
N THR A 279 -16.29 10.70 3.66
CA THR A 279 -16.97 9.42 3.47
C THR A 279 -16.82 8.53 4.69
N ALA A 280 -15.59 8.22 5.08
CA ALA A 280 -15.31 7.19 6.07
C ALA A 280 -15.73 7.58 7.48
N VAL A 281 -16.45 6.67 8.14
CA VAL A 281 -16.73 6.76 9.57
C VAL A 281 -15.57 6.11 10.32
N THR A 282 -14.97 6.84 11.26
CA THR A 282 -13.88 6.33 12.11
C THR A 282 -14.31 6.31 13.58
N PRO A 283 -13.66 5.52 14.44
CA PRO A 283 -13.87 5.59 15.89
C PRO A 283 -13.68 7.02 16.44
N ARG A 284 -12.65 7.74 15.98
CA ARG A 284 -12.39 9.16 16.32
C ARG A 284 -13.59 10.05 15.97
N PHE A 285 -14.14 9.87 14.77
CA PHE A 285 -15.31 10.62 14.34
C PHE A 285 -16.55 10.29 15.19
N LEU A 286 -16.80 9.01 15.47
CA LEU A 286 -17.95 8.57 16.27
C LEU A 286 -17.89 9.13 17.70
N GLU A 287 -16.72 9.14 18.32
CA GLU A 287 -16.50 9.72 19.65
C GLU A 287 -16.76 11.24 19.64
N ALA A 288 -16.10 11.96 18.73
CA ALA A 288 -16.18 13.42 18.67
C ALA A 288 -17.58 13.90 18.25
N TRP A 289 -18.20 13.25 17.27
CA TRP A 289 -19.57 13.55 16.86
C TRP A 289 -20.59 13.14 17.93
N GLY A 290 -20.35 12.06 18.66
CA GLY A 290 -21.14 11.66 19.82
C GLY A 290 -21.19 12.75 20.88
N ALA A 291 -20.05 13.35 21.21
CA ALA A 291 -19.97 14.49 22.11
C ALA A 291 -20.74 15.71 21.57
N ALA A 292 -20.54 16.06 20.29
CA ALA A 292 -21.18 17.23 19.67
C ALA A 292 -22.72 17.09 19.52
N SER A 293 -23.20 15.87 19.28
CA SER A 293 -24.63 15.54 19.14
C SER A 293 -25.29 15.15 20.47
N ALA A 294 -24.55 15.16 21.59
CA ALA A 294 -24.98 14.65 22.89
C ALA A 294 -25.50 13.20 22.85
N SER A 295 -25.02 12.40 21.91
CA SER A 295 -25.39 10.99 21.75
C SER A 295 -24.46 10.09 22.55
N GLN A 296 -25.02 9.34 23.50
CA GLN A 296 -24.27 8.33 24.25
C GLN A 296 -24.04 7.02 23.46
N LEU A 297 -24.77 6.83 22.35
CA LEU A 297 -24.67 5.62 21.53
C LEU A 297 -23.45 5.63 20.61
N LEU A 298 -23.09 6.80 20.05
CA LEU A 298 -22.01 6.88 19.07
C LEU A 298 -20.63 6.53 19.66
N PRO A 299 -20.24 7.01 20.87
CA PRO A 299 -18.99 6.60 21.47
C PRO A 299 -18.91 5.10 21.75
N ALA A 300 -20.03 4.48 22.17
CA ALA A 300 -20.10 3.04 22.41
C ALA A 300 -19.94 2.22 21.12
N LEU A 301 -20.45 2.72 20.00
CA LEU A 301 -20.23 2.10 18.68
C LEU A 301 -18.76 2.23 18.23
N GLY A 302 -18.11 3.35 18.55
CA GLY A 302 -16.68 3.57 18.26
C GLY A 302 -15.76 2.66 19.07
N SER A 303 -16.07 2.40 20.35
CA SER A 303 -15.31 1.46 21.18
C SER A 303 -15.60 -0.01 20.85
N GLY A 304 -16.82 -0.30 20.37
CA GLY A 304 -17.25 -1.64 19.99
C GLY A 304 -17.40 -2.62 21.16
N SER A 305 -17.72 -3.86 20.81
CA SER A 305 -17.71 -5.05 21.69
C SER A 305 -17.36 -6.29 20.87
N GLU A 306 -17.01 -7.41 21.52
CA GLU A 306 -16.77 -8.69 20.81
C GLU A 306 -17.96 -9.10 19.91
N SER A 307 -19.20 -8.82 20.34
CA SER A 307 -20.41 -9.15 19.59
C SER A 307 -20.81 -8.13 18.52
N SER A 308 -20.20 -6.95 18.53
CA SER A 308 -20.51 -5.86 17.59
C SER A 308 -19.28 -4.96 17.47
N PRO A 309 -18.31 -5.32 16.61
CA PRO A 309 -17.11 -4.52 16.43
C PRO A 309 -17.46 -3.16 15.79
N PRO A 310 -16.63 -2.12 15.99
CA PRO A 310 -16.87 -0.80 15.42
C PRO A 310 -17.03 -0.83 13.90
N THR A 311 -16.37 -1.81 13.25
CA THR A 311 -16.35 -1.99 11.80
C THR A 311 -17.70 -2.20 11.15
N VAL A 312 -18.70 -2.71 11.89
CA VAL A 312 -20.06 -2.84 11.36
C VAL A 312 -20.62 -1.46 11.00
N VAL A 313 -20.48 -0.50 11.91
CA VAL A 313 -20.96 0.87 11.68
C VAL A 313 -20.11 1.56 10.63
N THR A 314 -18.79 1.36 10.63
CA THR A 314 -17.89 2.01 9.66
C THR A 314 -18.08 1.52 8.23
N ARG A 315 -18.51 0.27 8.03
CA ARG A 315 -18.80 -0.32 6.71
C ARG A 315 -20.20 0.06 6.18
N ASP A 316 -21.17 0.23 7.07
CA ASP A 316 -22.58 0.43 6.70
C ASP A 316 -23.05 1.90 6.71
N HIS A 317 -22.15 2.86 6.99
CA HIS A 317 -22.50 4.28 7.04
C HIS A 317 -21.37 5.14 6.47
N HIS A 318 -21.76 6.25 5.85
CA HIS A 318 -20.87 7.40 5.69
C HIS A 318 -21.11 8.40 6.82
N ILE A 319 -20.17 9.32 7.04
CA ILE A 319 -20.32 10.35 8.08
C ILE A 319 -21.63 11.13 7.93
N VAL A 320 -22.06 11.40 6.69
CA VAL A 320 -23.30 12.14 6.41
C VAL A 320 -24.54 11.40 6.94
N ASP A 321 -24.54 10.07 6.90
CA ASP A 321 -25.64 9.24 7.39
C ASP A 321 -25.73 9.34 8.93
N ILE A 322 -24.57 9.30 9.61
CA ILE A 322 -24.47 9.50 11.06
C ILE A 322 -24.93 10.90 11.45
N MET A 323 -24.46 11.94 10.73
CA MET A 323 -24.81 13.33 11.00
C MET A 323 -26.31 13.58 10.86
N ARG A 324 -26.95 13.03 9.82
CA ARG A 324 -28.40 13.13 9.62
C ARG A 324 -29.19 12.40 10.70
N ARG A 325 -28.69 11.24 11.15
CA ARG A 325 -29.36 10.44 12.19
C ARG A 325 -29.21 11.04 13.59
N TYR A 326 -28.07 11.68 13.86
CA TYR A 326 -27.71 12.29 15.14
C TYR A 326 -27.29 13.74 14.92
N PRO A 327 -28.25 14.66 14.66
CA PRO A 327 -27.94 16.05 14.34
C PRO A 327 -27.34 16.78 15.55
N ALA A 328 -26.27 17.53 15.32
CA ALA A 328 -25.68 18.45 16.30
C ALA A 328 -26.32 19.85 16.13
N ALA A 329 -26.65 20.53 17.24
CA ALA A 329 -27.36 21.80 17.20
C ALA A 329 -26.44 23.02 16.98
N ASP A 330 -25.20 22.97 17.47
CA ASP A 330 -24.27 24.11 17.53
C ASP A 330 -22.80 23.66 17.29
N LEU A 331 -22.51 23.15 16.09
CA LEU A 331 -21.16 22.70 15.74
C LEU A 331 -20.34 23.83 15.11
N GLU A 332 -19.19 24.14 15.70
CA GLU A 332 -18.21 25.03 15.06
C GLU A 332 -17.52 24.32 13.90
N ALA A 333 -17.34 25.02 12.77
CA ALA A 333 -16.68 24.48 11.57
C ALA A 333 -15.28 23.93 11.86
N GLN A 334 -14.49 24.61 12.70
CA GLN A 334 -13.16 24.13 13.06
C GLN A 334 -13.22 22.83 13.86
N THR A 335 -14.18 22.71 14.78
CA THR A 335 -14.40 21.49 15.55
C THR A 335 -14.75 20.33 14.62
N PHE A 336 -15.58 20.55 13.60
CA PHE A 336 -15.89 19.53 12.58
C PHE A 336 -14.65 19.09 11.80
N VAL A 337 -13.85 20.04 11.31
CA VAL A 337 -12.60 19.75 10.57
C VAL A 337 -11.67 18.86 11.38
N ASN A 338 -11.55 19.11 12.69
CA ASN A 338 -10.68 18.34 13.57
C ASN A 338 -11.14 16.89 13.80
N MET A 339 -12.39 16.54 13.47
CA MET A 339 -12.90 15.17 13.57
C MET A 339 -12.49 14.32 12.36
N LEU A 340 -12.32 14.95 11.21
CA LEU A 340 -12.11 14.29 9.92
C LEU A 340 -10.64 13.92 9.71
N ARG A 341 -10.40 12.85 8.95
CA ARG A 341 -9.06 12.43 8.53
C ARG A 341 -8.69 13.04 7.17
N SER A 342 -7.41 13.01 6.84
CA SER A 342 -6.93 13.51 5.55
C SER A 342 -7.46 12.67 4.38
N LEU A 343 -7.89 13.32 3.30
CA LEU A 343 -8.23 12.68 2.04
C LEU A 343 -6.97 12.16 1.37
N GLN A 344 -6.90 10.84 1.16
CA GLN A 344 -5.73 10.19 0.57
C GLN A 344 -5.85 10.08 -0.96
N PRO A 345 -4.72 10.13 -1.69
CA PRO A 345 -4.69 9.74 -3.09
C PRO A 345 -5.13 8.29 -3.29
N ARG A 346 -5.50 7.93 -4.53
CA ARG A 346 -5.82 6.54 -4.88
C ARG A 346 -4.80 5.97 -5.85
N LEU A 347 -4.20 4.84 -5.49
CA LEU A 347 -3.29 4.08 -6.33
C LEU A 347 -4.06 3.20 -7.32
N TYR A 348 -3.53 3.08 -8.53
CA TYR A 348 -3.99 2.18 -9.57
C TYR A 348 -2.78 1.52 -10.22
N SER A 349 -2.75 0.19 -10.34
CA SER A 349 -1.70 -0.52 -11.08
C SER A 349 -1.66 -0.01 -12.53
N ILE A 350 -0.47 0.39 -12.98
CA ILE A 350 -0.30 0.94 -14.32
C ILE A 350 -0.48 -0.17 -15.35
N ALA A 351 -1.36 0.08 -16.32
CA ALA A 351 -1.78 -0.87 -17.34
C ALA A 351 -1.08 -0.70 -18.70
N SER A 352 0.10 -0.08 -18.71
CA SER A 352 0.87 0.21 -19.92
C SER A 352 2.37 0.04 -19.72
N SER A 353 3.11 0.00 -20.82
CA SER A 353 4.56 0.21 -20.86
C SER A 353 4.87 1.50 -21.64
N LEU A 354 5.82 2.30 -21.15
CA LEU A 354 6.34 3.46 -21.87
C LEU A 354 6.96 3.11 -23.22
N LYS A 355 7.45 1.87 -23.40
CA LYS A 355 7.99 1.42 -24.69
C LYS A 355 6.90 1.22 -25.74
N ALA A 356 5.68 0.89 -25.32
CA ALA A 356 4.54 0.73 -26.21
C ALA A 356 3.77 2.04 -26.41
N VAL A 357 3.63 2.85 -25.36
CA VAL A 357 2.87 4.11 -25.39
C VAL A 357 3.69 5.27 -24.79
N PRO A 358 4.70 5.78 -25.52
CA PRO A 358 5.56 6.85 -25.03
C PRO A 358 4.77 8.08 -24.57
N GLY A 359 5.09 8.57 -23.36
CA GLY A 359 4.46 9.76 -22.78
C GLY A 359 3.03 9.54 -22.26
N GLN A 360 2.51 8.31 -22.27
CA GLN A 360 1.19 7.99 -21.72
C GLN A 360 1.29 7.00 -20.56
N VAL A 361 0.32 7.09 -19.65
CA VAL A 361 0.06 6.12 -18.60
C VAL A 361 -1.39 5.66 -18.66
N HIS A 362 -1.61 4.36 -18.68
CA HIS A 362 -2.93 3.77 -18.84
C HIS A 362 -3.37 3.11 -17.52
N LEU A 363 -4.66 3.17 -17.22
CA LEU A 363 -5.28 2.56 -16.04
C LEU A 363 -6.44 1.65 -16.46
N THR A 364 -6.69 0.62 -15.67
CA THR A 364 -7.90 -0.21 -15.78
C THR A 364 -8.73 -0.04 -14.51
N ILE A 365 -9.89 0.60 -14.63
CA ILE A 365 -10.65 1.11 -13.48
C ILE A 365 -12.02 0.43 -13.44
N ALA A 366 -12.34 -0.28 -12.36
CA ALA A 366 -13.70 -0.71 -12.06
C ALA A 366 -14.42 0.40 -11.27
N PRO A 367 -15.51 1.00 -11.79
CA PRO A 367 -16.29 1.98 -11.04
C PRO A 367 -16.86 1.37 -9.77
N VAL A 368 -16.77 2.12 -8.66
CA VAL A 368 -17.36 1.73 -7.39
C VAL A 368 -18.67 2.49 -7.24
N ALA A 369 -19.77 1.74 -7.25
CA ALA A 369 -21.12 2.25 -7.05
C ALA A 369 -21.91 1.26 -6.21
N TYR A 370 -22.67 1.76 -5.24
CA TYR A 370 -23.47 0.94 -4.33
C TYR A 370 -24.64 1.76 -3.79
N MET A 371 -25.69 1.08 -3.33
CA MET A 371 -26.80 1.70 -2.61
C MET A 371 -26.51 1.67 -1.12
N LEU A 372 -26.60 2.83 -0.46
CA LEU A 372 -26.45 2.96 0.98
C LEU A 372 -27.60 3.81 1.50
N TRP A 373 -28.38 3.28 2.45
CA TRP A 373 -29.55 3.96 3.03
C TRP A 373 -30.54 4.54 1.99
N GLY A 374 -30.71 3.86 0.85
CA GLY A 374 -31.62 4.30 -0.22
C GLY A 374 -31.05 5.39 -1.12
N GLU A 375 -29.81 5.82 -0.90
CA GLU A 375 -29.07 6.74 -1.76
C GLU A 375 -27.99 6.00 -2.54
N GLU A 376 -27.79 6.42 -3.79
CA GLU A 376 -26.68 5.92 -4.59
C GLU A 376 -25.37 6.56 -4.13
N ARG A 377 -24.34 5.76 -3.89
CA ARG A 377 -23.00 6.18 -3.50
C ARG A 377 -22.00 5.85 -4.60
N ARG A 378 -20.88 6.58 -4.59
CA ARG A 378 -19.75 6.39 -5.50
C ARG A 378 -18.46 6.34 -4.69
N GLY A 379 -17.50 5.55 -5.16
CA GLY A 379 -16.13 5.68 -4.69
C GLY A 379 -15.58 7.06 -5.09
N VAL A 380 -14.84 7.73 -4.19
CA VAL A 380 -14.35 9.10 -4.44
C VAL A 380 -13.50 9.18 -5.72
N ALA A 381 -12.49 8.31 -5.82
CA ALA A 381 -11.57 8.25 -6.95
C ALA A 381 -12.27 7.82 -8.25
N THR A 382 -13.07 6.76 -8.20
CA THR A 382 -13.71 6.20 -9.39
C THR A 382 -14.85 7.08 -9.89
N GLY A 383 -15.62 7.71 -9.01
CA GLY A 383 -16.61 8.73 -9.36
C GLY A 383 -15.97 9.95 -10.01
N GLN A 384 -14.82 10.42 -9.51
CA GLN A 384 -14.06 11.46 -10.21
C GLN A 384 -13.64 11.01 -11.61
N LEU A 385 -12.85 9.93 -11.71
CA LEU A 385 -12.22 9.50 -12.96
C LEU A 385 -13.22 9.01 -14.03
N CYS A 386 -14.31 8.36 -13.62
CA CYS A 386 -15.26 7.75 -14.55
C CYS A 386 -16.42 8.67 -14.93
N GLU A 387 -16.77 9.66 -14.09
CA GLU A 387 -17.98 10.48 -14.28
C GLU A 387 -17.69 11.98 -14.40
N ARG A 388 -16.66 12.49 -13.72
CA ARG A 388 -16.37 13.94 -13.65
C ARG A 388 -15.11 14.37 -14.40
N THR A 389 -14.39 13.43 -15.01
CA THR A 389 -13.14 13.69 -15.74
C THR A 389 -13.26 13.24 -17.20
N PRO A 390 -14.00 13.98 -18.06
CA PRO A 390 -14.07 13.68 -19.49
C PRO A 390 -12.70 13.86 -20.18
N VAL A 391 -12.59 13.35 -21.42
CA VAL A 391 -11.41 13.56 -22.28
C VAL A 391 -11.11 15.05 -22.41
N GLY A 392 -9.83 15.41 -22.27
CA GLY A 392 -9.32 16.78 -22.25
C GLY A 392 -9.14 17.37 -20.84
N THR A 393 -9.71 16.74 -19.82
CA THR A 393 -9.55 17.20 -18.43
C THR A 393 -8.16 16.87 -17.87
N ARG A 394 -7.65 17.77 -17.04
CA ARG A 394 -6.38 17.63 -16.32
C ARG A 394 -6.61 16.96 -14.97
N VAL A 395 -5.72 16.04 -14.62
CA VAL A 395 -5.68 15.37 -13.32
C VAL A 395 -4.28 15.47 -12.73
N GLN A 396 -4.20 15.63 -11.41
CA GLN A 396 -2.92 15.60 -10.71
C GLN A 396 -2.60 14.17 -10.32
N VAL A 397 -1.41 13.70 -10.70
CA VAL A 397 -0.99 12.31 -10.52
C VAL A 397 0.47 12.25 -10.07
N TYR A 398 0.87 11.09 -9.58
CA TYR A 398 2.27 10.77 -9.30
C TYR A 398 2.54 9.29 -9.55
N VAL A 399 3.78 8.96 -9.89
CA VAL A 399 4.22 7.57 -9.99
C VAL A 399 4.59 7.09 -8.60
N HIS A 400 4.02 5.95 -8.20
CA HIS A 400 4.40 5.22 -7.01
C HIS A 400 5.19 3.99 -7.44
N SER A 401 6.49 4.00 -7.12
CA SER A 401 7.39 2.91 -7.48
C SER A 401 7.07 1.66 -6.68
N ASN A 402 7.01 0.50 -7.34
CA ASN A 402 6.83 -0.80 -6.70
C ASN A 402 7.98 -1.76 -7.06
N SER A 403 9.05 -1.77 -6.27
CA SER A 403 10.22 -2.64 -6.51
C SER A 403 9.92 -4.12 -6.36
N HIS A 404 8.91 -4.50 -5.58
CA HIS A 404 8.53 -5.89 -5.34
C HIS A 404 7.57 -6.46 -6.40
N PHE A 405 7.25 -5.67 -7.44
CA PHE A 405 6.41 -6.10 -8.55
C PHE A 405 7.02 -5.67 -9.88
N ARG A 406 7.93 -6.49 -10.40
CA ARG A 406 8.75 -6.20 -11.58
C ARG A 406 8.94 -7.42 -12.48
N LEU A 407 8.99 -7.16 -13.79
CA LEU A 407 9.39 -8.17 -14.76
C LEU A 407 10.85 -8.60 -14.52
N PRO A 408 11.16 -9.91 -14.65
CA PRO A 408 12.54 -10.39 -14.68
C PRO A 408 13.22 -10.04 -16.01
N ALA A 409 14.45 -10.54 -16.21
CA ALA A 409 15.13 -10.48 -17.49
C ALA A 409 14.25 -11.03 -18.65
N PRO A 410 14.36 -10.49 -19.87
CA PRO A 410 13.42 -10.78 -20.97
C PRO A 410 13.23 -12.27 -21.25
N GLU A 411 14.30 -13.05 -21.23
CA GLU A 411 14.34 -14.49 -21.51
C GLU A 411 13.66 -15.36 -20.44
N VAL A 412 13.49 -14.82 -19.24
CA VAL A 412 12.90 -15.56 -18.11
C VAL A 412 11.39 -15.73 -18.34
N PRO A 413 10.84 -16.94 -18.18
CA PRO A 413 9.41 -17.17 -18.34
C PRO A 413 8.60 -16.48 -17.25
N VAL A 414 7.37 -16.07 -17.58
CA VAL A 414 6.46 -15.43 -16.62
C VAL A 414 5.09 -16.11 -16.60
N ILE A 415 4.54 -16.27 -15.40
CA ILE A 415 3.18 -16.74 -15.12
C ILE A 415 2.43 -15.60 -14.44
N MET A 416 1.37 -15.12 -15.05
CA MET A 416 0.59 -13.96 -14.62
C MET A 416 -0.81 -14.41 -14.23
N ILE A 417 -1.28 -14.09 -13.03
CA ILE A 417 -2.55 -14.55 -12.48
C ILE A 417 -3.38 -13.33 -12.08
N GLY A 418 -4.41 -13.01 -12.87
CA GLY A 418 -5.20 -11.80 -12.67
C GLY A 418 -6.69 -12.00 -12.91
N ALA A 419 -7.51 -11.52 -11.98
CA ALA A 419 -8.96 -11.50 -12.15
C ALA A 419 -9.50 -10.06 -12.21
N GLY A 420 -10.44 -9.79 -13.12
CA GLY A 420 -11.01 -8.46 -13.30
C GLY A 420 -9.94 -7.41 -13.60
N THR A 421 -9.91 -6.33 -12.79
CA THR A 421 -8.91 -5.27 -12.92
C THR A 421 -7.48 -5.73 -12.60
N GLY A 422 -7.29 -6.92 -12.03
CA GLY A 422 -5.98 -7.54 -11.85
C GLY A 422 -5.23 -7.80 -13.17
N VAL A 423 -5.90 -7.71 -14.33
CA VAL A 423 -5.23 -7.76 -15.65
C VAL A 423 -4.41 -6.50 -15.95
N ALA A 424 -4.61 -5.41 -15.20
CA ALA A 424 -4.00 -4.12 -15.44
C ALA A 424 -2.47 -4.22 -15.63
N PRO A 425 -1.66 -4.63 -14.64
CA PRO A 425 -0.21 -4.65 -14.81
C PRO A 425 0.24 -5.63 -15.90
N TYR A 426 -0.49 -6.73 -16.12
CA TYR A 426 -0.14 -7.73 -17.13
C TYR A 426 -0.29 -7.22 -18.56
N ARG A 427 -1.21 -6.29 -18.79
CA ARG A 427 -1.24 -5.53 -20.05
C ARG A 427 0.06 -4.78 -20.26
N GLY A 428 0.55 -4.07 -19.23
CA GLY A 428 1.85 -3.38 -19.27
C GLY A 428 3.02 -4.35 -19.46
N PHE A 429 3.01 -5.50 -18.80
CA PHE A 429 4.04 -6.52 -18.92
C PHE A 429 4.12 -7.08 -20.35
N LEU A 430 2.97 -7.43 -20.94
CA LEU A 430 2.94 -7.94 -22.31
C LEU A 430 3.38 -6.88 -23.33
N GLN A 431 3.00 -5.62 -23.11
CA GLN A 431 3.47 -4.50 -23.93
C GLN A 431 4.99 -4.31 -23.84
N GLU A 432 5.56 -4.41 -22.64
CA GLU A 432 7.00 -4.32 -22.40
C GLU A 432 7.74 -5.45 -23.11
N ARG A 433 7.28 -6.69 -22.93
CA ARG A 433 7.86 -7.87 -23.56
C ARG A 433 7.76 -7.83 -25.09
N ALA A 434 6.67 -7.31 -25.63
CA ALA A 434 6.51 -7.09 -27.07
C ALA A 434 7.52 -6.10 -27.66
N ALA A 435 8.04 -5.18 -26.84
CA ALA A 435 9.04 -4.20 -27.24
C ALA A 435 10.50 -4.67 -27.01
N GLN A 436 10.71 -5.89 -26.50
CA GLN A 436 12.01 -6.45 -26.20
C GLN A 436 12.34 -7.64 -27.11
N GLU A 437 13.61 -7.79 -27.48
CA GLU A 437 14.10 -8.99 -28.17
C GLU A 437 14.32 -10.13 -27.18
N GLY A 438 14.11 -11.37 -27.61
CA GLY A 438 14.40 -12.55 -26.79
C GLY A 438 13.42 -12.77 -25.63
N ALA A 439 12.21 -12.18 -25.69
CA ALA A 439 11.18 -12.42 -24.69
C ALA A 439 10.87 -13.93 -24.56
N GLY A 440 11.12 -14.47 -23.36
CA GLY A 440 10.76 -15.83 -22.98
C GLY A 440 9.25 -16.06 -22.95
N ARG A 441 8.85 -17.28 -22.58
CA ARG A 441 7.44 -17.67 -22.57
C ARG A 441 6.62 -16.86 -21.57
N ALA A 442 5.38 -16.54 -21.91
CA ALA A 442 4.45 -15.85 -21.02
C ALA A 442 3.10 -16.58 -20.95
N TRP A 443 2.58 -16.76 -19.75
CA TRP A 443 1.29 -17.41 -19.50
C TRP A 443 0.40 -16.53 -18.65
N LEU A 444 -0.82 -16.26 -19.12
CA LEU A 444 -1.84 -15.51 -18.38
C LEU A 444 -2.99 -16.43 -17.93
N PHE A 445 -3.29 -16.44 -16.63
CA PHE A 445 -4.55 -16.90 -16.07
C PHE A 445 -5.45 -15.68 -15.86
N PHE A 446 -6.55 -15.60 -16.64
CA PHE A 446 -7.47 -14.47 -16.59
C PHE A 446 -8.85 -14.89 -16.07
N GLY A 447 -9.39 -14.15 -15.10
CA GLY A 447 -10.73 -14.40 -14.55
C GLY A 447 -11.69 -13.23 -14.74
N GLU A 448 -12.93 -13.50 -15.15
CA GLU A 448 -14.03 -12.53 -15.04
C GLU A 448 -15.42 -13.19 -14.84
N ARG A 449 -16.47 -12.39 -14.83
CA ARG A 449 -17.87 -12.82 -14.72
C ARG A 449 -18.32 -13.56 -15.98
N ASN A 450 -18.37 -12.89 -17.12
CA ASN A 450 -18.90 -13.46 -18.36
C ASN A 450 -17.95 -13.28 -19.56
N ARG A 451 -17.81 -14.29 -20.41
CA ARG A 451 -16.96 -14.20 -21.61
C ARG A 451 -17.45 -13.13 -22.58
N SER A 452 -18.75 -13.08 -22.84
CA SER A 452 -19.32 -12.23 -23.88
C SER A 452 -19.34 -10.74 -23.52
N THR A 453 -19.29 -10.39 -22.24
CA THR A 453 -19.44 -9.01 -21.76
C THR A 453 -18.28 -8.51 -20.93
N ASP A 454 -17.46 -9.38 -20.34
CA ASP A 454 -16.45 -8.97 -19.35
C ASP A 454 -15.03 -9.40 -19.72
N PHE A 455 -14.77 -9.90 -20.93
CA PHE A 455 -13.42 -10.26 -21.35
C PHE A 455 -12.59 -9.00 -21.67
N LEU A 456 -12.03 -8.41 -20.62
CA LEU A 456 -11.23 -7.19 -20.70
C LEU A 456 -10.03 -7.38 -21.63
N TYR A 457 -9.90 -6.48 -22.61
CA TYR A 457 -8.81 -6.46 -23.59
C TYR A 457 -8.71 -7.74 -24.47
N GLU A 458 -9.83 -8.45 -24.74
CA GLU A 458 -9.84 -9.70 -25.55
C GLU A 458 -9.07 -9.56 -26.87
N ASP A 459 -9.30 -8.49 -27.63
CA ASP A 459 -8.63 -8.28 -28.93
C ASP A 459 -7.11 -8.12 -28.80
N GLU A 460 -6.65 -7.35 -27.80
CA GLU A 460 -5.22 -7.10 -27.57
C GLU A 460 -4.53 -8.36 -27.04
N LEU A 461 -5.15 -9.09 -26.11
CA LEU A 461 -4.65 -10.37 -25.60
C LEU A 461 -4.60 -11.44 -26.71
N SER A 462 -5.59 -11.47 -27.59
CA SER A 462 -5.61 -12.37 -28.75
C SER A 462 -4.51 -12.04 -29.74
N ALA A 463 -4.21 -10.76 -29.96
CA ALA A 463 -3.09 -10.33 -30.79
C ALA A 463 -1.74 -10.75 -30.20
N PHE A 464 -1.55 -10.62 -28.88
CA PHE A 464 -0.33 -11.11 -28.21
C PHE A 464 -0.19 -12.63 -28.30
N LEU A 465 -1.31 -13.37 -28.23
CA LEU A 465 -1.29 -14.83 -28.40
C LEU A 465 -0.88 -15.24 -29.82
N GLN A 466 -1.41 -14.54 -30.83
CA GLN A 466 -1.09 -14.82 -32.24
C GLN A 466 0.36 -14.46 -32.60
N SER A 467 0.93 -13.41 -32.00
CA SER A 467 2.32 -13.01 -32.22
C SER A 467 3.33 -13.82 -31.41
N GLY A 468 2.87 -14.64 -30.45
CA GLY A 468 3.71 -15.46 -29.57
C GLY A 468 4.27 -14.72 -28.36
N ILE A 469 3.99 -13.41 -28.20
CA ILE A 469 4.35 -12.64 -26.99
C ILE A 469 3.66 -13.21 -25.76
N LEU A 470 2.37 -13.55 -25.90
CA LEU A 470 1.66 -14.38 -24.95
C LEU A 470 1.71 -15.82 -25.47
N THR A 471 2.38 -16.71 -24.76
CA THR A 471 2.50 -18.12 -25.18
C THR A 471 1.22 -18.89 -24.90
N ARG A 472 0.56 -18.58 -23.79
CA ARG A 472 -0.63 -19.30 -23.33
C ARG A 472 -1.58 -18.40 -22.54
N ILE A 473 -2.87 -18.64 -22.67
CA ILE A 473 -3.90 -18.01 -21.85
C ILE A 473 -4.94 -19.03 -21.39
N ASP A 474 -5.23 -19.05 -20.10
CA ASP A 474 -6.31 -19.85 -19.52
C ASP A 474 -7.33 -18.93 -18.87
N THR A 475 -8.59 -19.07 -19.27
CA THR A 475 -9.67 -18.17 -18.84
C THR A 475 -10.67 -18.85 -17.91
N ALA A 476 -11.17 -18.08 -16.94
CA ALA A 476 -12.18 -18.50 -15.97
C ALA A 476 -13.34 -17.51 -15.96
N PHE A 477 -14.52 -17.95 -16.43
CA PHE A 477 -15.74 -17.15 -16.45
C PHE A 477 -16.74 -17.67 -15.42
N SER A 478 -16.88 -16.94 -14.31
CA SER A 478 -17.60 -17.39 -13.12
C SER A 478 -19.13 -17.46 -13.28
N ARG A 479 -19.69 -16.89 -14.36
CA ARG A 479 -21.14 -16.77 -14.59
C ARG A 479 -21.62 -17.31 -15.95
N ASP A 480 -20.76 -17.97 -16.73
CA ASP A 480 -21.13 -18.52 -18.05
C ASP A 480 -21.78 -19.91 -17.97
N GLY A 481 -21.59 -20.63 -16.86
CA GLY A 481 -22.15 -21.97 -16.65
C GLY A 481 -22.85 -22.11 -15.31
N GLU A 482 -23.38 -23.30 -15.02
CA GLU A 482 -24.04 -23.61 -13.76
C GLU A 482 -23.05 -23.62 -12.58
N ALA A 483 -21.82 -24.08 -12.82
CA ALA A 483 -20.73 -24.09 -11.84
C ALA A 483 -19.87 -22.84 -11.97
N LYS A 484 -19.51 -22.23 -10.83
CA LYS A 484 -18.60 -21.08 -10.81
C LYS A 484 -17.16 -21.54 -11.07
N VAL A 485 -16.58 -21.06 -12.16
CA VAL A 485 -15.17 -21.29 -12.50
C VAL A 485 -14.35 -20.05 -12.19
N TYR A 486 -13.28 -20.21 -11.41
CA TYR A 486 -12.35 -19.14 -11.03
C TYR A 486 -10.91 -19.52 -11.40
N VAL A 487 -9.99 -18.55 -11.33
CA VAL A 487 -8.59 -18.74 -11.72
C VAL A 487 -7.90 -19.84 -10.91
N GLN A 488 -8.20 -19.97 -9.61
CA GLN A 488 -7.67 -21.05 -8.76
C GLN A 488 -8.02 -22.45 -9.27
N HIS A 489 -9.18 -22.63 -9.91
CA HIS A 489 -9.54 -23.92 -10.49
C HIS A 489 -8.68 -24.22 -11.72
N ARG A 490 -8.44 -23.22 -12.58
CA ARG A 490 -7.56 -23.34 -13.74
C ARG A 490 -6.12 -23.63 -13.36
N LEU A 491 -5.63 -23.04 -12.27
CA LEU A 491 -4.30 -23.33 -11.74
C LEU A 491 -4.16 -24.82 -11.39
N VAL A 492 -5.13 -25.37 -10.66
CA VAL A 492 -5.11 -26.78 -10.26
C VAL A 492 -5.25 -27.72 -11.45
N GLU A 493 -6.09 -27.39 -12.44
CA GLU A 493 -6.21 -28.16 -13.70
C GLU A 493 -4.88 -28.26 -14.46
N GLU A 494 -4.04 -27.24 -14.34
CA GLU A 494 -2.78 -27.08 -15.06
C GLU A 494 -1.53 -27.35 -14.21
N ALA A 495 -1.71 -28.04 -13.08
CA ALA A 495 -0.67 -28.22 -12.07
C ALA A 495 0.67 -28.74 -12.64
N ASP A 496 0.64 -29.77 -13.49
CA ASP A 496 1.85 -30.38 -14.06
C ASP A 496 2.62 -29.41 -14.97
N GLU A 497 1.92 -28.61 -15.78
CA GLU A 497 2.53 -27.63 -16.67
C GLU A 497 3.07 -26.43 -15.88
N LEU A 498 2.32 -25.95 -14.89
CA LEU A 498 2.77 -24.90 -13.96
C LEU A 498 4.06 -25.30 -13.25
N CYS A 499 4.12 -26.50 -12.68
CA CYS A 499 5.31 -27.01 -12.01
C CYS A 499 6.51 -27.09 -12.96
N ARG A 500 6.31 -27.45 -14.23
CA ARG A 500 7.38 -27.42 -15.24
C ARG A 500 7.89 -26.01 -15.52
N TRP A 501 7.02 -25.04 -15.72
CA TRP A 501 7.44 -23.66 -15.95
C TRP A 501 8.19 -23.10 -14.74
N ILE A 502 7.71 -23.39 -13.54
CA ILE A 502 8.38 -22.99 -12.30
C ILE A 502 9.75 -23.68 -12.16
N ALA A 503 9.87 -24.96 -12.54
CA ALA A 503 11.15 -25.65 -12.60
C ALA A 503 12.11 -25.04 -13.64
N ASP A 504 11.58 -24.52 -14.75
CA ASP A 504 12.33 -23.80 -15.79
C ASP A 504 12.71 -22.36 -15.38
N GLY A 505 12.47 -21.97 -14.13
CA GLY A 505 12.84 -20.66 -13.60
C GLY A 505 11.77 -19.58 -13.75
N ALA A 506 10.51 -19.93 -14.05
CA ALA A 506 9.46 -18.93 -14.20
C ALA A 506 9.25 -18.08 -12.94
N HIS A 507 8.92 -16.81 -13.15
CA HIS A 507 8.40 -15.90 -12.13
C HIS A 507 6.88 -15.90 -12.15
N VAL A 508 6.26 -15.98 -10.97
CA VAL A 508 4.82 -16.02 -10.76
C VAL A 508 4.36 -14.68 -10.20
N PHE A 509 3.33 -14.11 -10.82
CA PHE A 509 2.74 -12.84 -10.42
C PHE A 509 1.26 -13.05 -10.11
N VAL A 510 0.76 -12.41 -9.04
CA VAL A 510 -0.66 -12.38 -8.69
C VAL A 510 -1.13 -10.94 -8.55
N CYS A 511 -2.22 -10.57 -9.21
CA CYS A 511 -2.79 -9.23 -9.11
C CYS A 511 -4.32 -9.26 -9.02
N GLY A 512 -4.88 -8.46 -8.11
CA GLY A 512 -6.33 -8.31 -7.94
C GLY A 512 -6.76 -8.23 -6.48
N ASP A 513 -7.93 -8.80 -6.19
CA ASP A 513 -8.61 -8.70 -4.89
C ASP A 513 -7.80 -9.35 -3.75
N ALA A 514 -7.40 -8.53 -2.78
CA ALA A 514 -6.64 -8.97 -1.60
C ALA A 514 -7.46 -9.85 -0.65
N ALA A 515 -8.77 -9.60 -0.55
CA ALA A 515 -9.61 -10.20 0.49
C ALA A 515 -10.01 -11.65 0.20
N ASN A 516 -10.20 -12.02 -1.06
CA ASN A 516 -10.71 -13.34 -1.45
C ASN A 516 -9.82 -14.00 -2.50
N MET A 517 -9.50 -13.31 -3.59
CA MET A 517 -8.81 -13.93 -4.73
C MET A 517 -7.37 -14.34 -4.39
N ALA A 518 -6.60 -13.45 -3.77
CA ALA A 518 -5.20 -13.73 -3.45
C ALA A 518 -5.02 -14.90 -2.45
N PRO A 519 -5.79 -14.98 -1.34
CA PRO A 519 -5.78 -16.15 -0.47
C PRO A 519 -6.17 -17.45 -1.18
N ASP A 520 -7.16 -17.41 -2.07
CA ASP A 520 -7.60 -18.58 -2.85
C ASP A 520 -6.51 -19.06 -3.81
N VAL A 521 -5.84 -18.13 -4.50
CA VAL A 521 -4.71 -18.44 -5.40
C VAL A 521 -3.53 -19.00 -4.61
N HIS A 522 -3.21 -18.43 -3.45
CA HIS A 522 -2.14 -18.97 -2.58
C HIS A 522 -2.40 -20.44 -2.24
N ARG A 523 -3.61 -20.78 -1.80
CA ARG A 523 -4.00 -22.17 -1.51
C ARG A 523 -4.00 -23.06 -2.75
N ALA A 524 -4.34 -22.50 -3.91
CA ALA A 524 -4.27 -23.22 -5.18
C ALA A 524 -2.83 -23.55 -5.58
N LEU A 525 -1.89 -22.63 -5.39
CA LEU A 525 -0.46 -22.86 -5.67
C LEU A 525 0.11 -23.96 -4.76
N ILE A 526 -0.25 -23.98 -3.48
CA ILE A 526 0.10 -25.09 -2.58
C ILE A 526 -0.41 -26.41 -3.19
N SER A 527 -1.69 -26.46 -3.59
CA SER A 527 -2.30 -27.64 -4.19
C SER A 527 -1.61 -28.07 -5.49
N VAL A 528 -1.22 -27.10 -6.33
CA VAL A 528 -0.44 -27.33 -7.56
C VAL A 528 0.87 -28.04 -7.24
N PHE A 529 1.62 -27.61 -6.22
CA PHE A 529 2.87 -28.28 -5.85
C PHE A 529 2.65 -29.66 -5.23
N GLN A 530 1.54 -29.87 -4.51
CA GLN A 530 1.19 -31.20 -4.03
C GLN A 530 0.89 -32.16 -5.19
N ILE A 531 0.20 -31.70 -6.23
CA ILE A 531 -0.18 -32.50 -7.39
C ILE A 531 1.02 -32.71 -8.32
N GLY A 532 1.62 -31.63 -8.82
CA GLY A 532 2.64 -31.67 -9.87
C GLY A 532 4.05 -32.04 -9.38
N MET A 533 4.35 -31.87 -8.08
CA MET A 533 5.66 -32.21 -7.49
C MET A 533 5.59 -33.28 -6.39
N GLY A 534 4.40 -33.72 -5.98
CA GLY A 534 4.23 -34.70 -4.92
C GLY A 534 4.64 -34.21 -3.54
N LEU A 535 4.68 -32.89 -3.32
CA LEU A 535 5.04 -32.31 -2.02
C LEU A 535 3.92 -32.53 -0.99
N THR A 536 4.28 -32.58 0.29
CA THR A 536 3.31 -32.43 1.37
C THR A 536 2.90 -30.97 1.50
N ALA A 537 1.73 -30.68 2.10
CA ALA A 537 1.28 -29.29 2.27
C ALA A 537 2.32 -28.39 2.99
N PRO A 538 2.97 -28.82 4.09
CA PRO A 538 4.02 -28.00 4.71
C PRO A 538 5.25 -27.79 3.81
N ALA A 539 5.63 -28.78 3.01
CA ALA A 539 6.74 -28.67 2.07
C ALA A 539 6.40 -27.76 0.89
N ALA A 540 5.17 -27.81 0.40
CA ALA A 540 4.66 -26.92 -0.65
C ALA A 540 4.60 -25.46 -0.18
N GLU A 541 4.16 -25.23 1.06
CA GLU A 541 4.20 -23.90 1.68
C GLU A 541 5.64 -23.38 1.81
N ALA A 542 6.56 -24.22 2.28
CA ALA A 542 7.97 -23.86 2.37
C ALA A 542 8.57 -23.53 1.00
N PHE A 543 8.21 -24.30 -0.03
CA PHE A 543 8.65 -24.07 -1.40
C PHE A 543 8.12 -22.74 -1.96
N LEU A 544 6.85 -22.41 -1.71
CA LEU A 544 6.27 -21.13 -2.12
C LEU A 544 6.96 -19.95 -1.42
N ARG A 545 7.30 -20.08 -0.14
CA ARG A 545 8.12 -19.10 0.58
C ARG A 545 9.52 -18.95 -0.02
N THR A 546 10.15 -20.04 -0.46
CA THR A 546 11.44 -19.96 -1.18
C THR A 546 11.30 -19.17 -2.46
N LEU A 547 10.26 -19.43 -3.27
CA LEU A 547 10.00 -18.63 -4.48
C LEU A 547 9.80 -17.15 -4.17
N GLN A 548 9.12 -16.83 -3.07
CA GLN A 548 8.95 -15.45 -2.62
C GLN A 548 10.29 -14.80 -2.25
N SER A 549 11.13 -15.47 -1.45
CA SER A 549 12.46 -14.95 -1.07
C SER A 549 13.44 -14.83 -2.25
N GLU A 550 13.17 -15.53 -3.36
CA GLU A 550 13.94 -15.43 -4.60
C GLU A 550 13.38 -14.39 -5.58
N ASP A 551 12.40 -13.57 -5.17
CA ASP A 551 11.64 -12.64 -6.03
C ASP A 551 10.95 -13.32 -7.23
N ARG A 552 10.65 -14.62 -7.12
CA ARG A 552 9.99 -15.44 -8.13
C ARG A 552 8.51 -15.65 -7.88
N TYR A 553 7.99 -15.18 -6.75
CA TYR A 553 6.56 -15.09 -6.46
C TYR A 553 6.22 -13.70 -5.91
N GLN A 554 5.54 -12.89 -6.73
CA GLN A 554 5.27 -11.47 -6.47
C GLN A 554 3.77 -11.19 -6.51
N ARG A 555 3.29 -10.26 -5.67
CA ARG A 555 1.86 -9.92 -5.56
C ARG A 555 1.66 -8.40 -5.64
N ASP A 556 0.61 -7.97 -6.35
CA ASP A 556 0.12 -6.59 -6.39
C ASP A 556 -1.40 -6.61 -6.14
N VAL A 557 -1.77 -6.46 -4.88
CA VAL A 557 -3.01 -7.01 -4.34
C VAL A 557 -3.67 -5.98 -3.43
N TYR A 558 -4.95 -5.67 -3.65
CA TYR A 558 -5.62 -4.50 -3.07
C TYR A 558 -7.10 -4.67 -2.74
#